data_AF-A0A523WPD6-F1
#
_entry.id   AF-A0A523WPD6-F1
#
_cell.length_a   1.000
_cell.length_b   1.000
_cell.length_c   1.000
_cell.angle_alpha   90.00
_cell.angle_beta   90.00
_cell.angle_gamma   90.00
#
_symmetry.space_group_name_H-M   'P 1'
#
loop_
_entity.id
_entity.type
_entity.pdbx_description
1 polymer ?
#
loop_
_entity_poly.entity_id
_entity_poly.type
_entity_poly.pdbx_seq_one_letter_code
_entity_poly.pdbx_strand_id
1 'polypeptide(L)' 'MDIQQSRVPNVREAGRLGGLTVFRTRGKAFFTEIGKLGQAAMRQKHPNMASVWGRRGGRPKKNSLDDMGK' A
#
# COMPACT_ATOMS: atom_id res chain seq x y z
N MET A 1 28.71 16.87 -24.29
CA MET A 1 27.29 16.81 -23.90
C MET A 1 27.07 15.44 -23.29
N ASP A 2 27.05 15.35 -21.96
CA ASP A 2 26.87 14.09 -21.26
C ASP A 2 25.46 13.57 -21.49
N ILE A 3 25.36 12.54 -22.31
CA ILE A 3 24.14 11.77 -22.50
C ILE A 3 23.96 10.99 -21.20
N GLN A 4 23.19 11.55 -20.28
CA GLN A 4 22.78 10.88 -19.05
C GLN A 4 22.07 9.58 -19.44
N GLN A 5 22.80 8.46 -19.37
CA GLN A 5 22.22 7.13 -19.60
C GLN A 5 21.06 6.97 -18.61
N SER A 6 19.84 6.89 -19.16
CA SER A 6 18.64 6.64 -18.40
C SER A 6 18.73 5.25 -17.79
N ARG A 7 19.22 5.16 -16.56
CA ARG A 7 19.22 3.90 -15.81
C ARG A 7 17.77 3.50 -15.53
N VAL A 8 17.40 2.30 -15.95
CA VAL A 8 16.12 1.69 -15.56
C VAL A 8 16.11 1.50 -14.04
N PRO A 9 15.13 2.05 -13.32
CA PRO A 9 15.04 1.88 -11.87
C PRO A 9 14.80 0.42 -11.52
N ASN A 10 15.40 -0.03 -10.42
CA ASN A 10 15.08 -1.37 -9.90
C ASN A 10 13.62 -1.42 -9.39
N VAL A 11 13.10 -2.62 -9.12
CA VAL A 11 11.69 -2.81 -8.72
C VAL A 11 11.30 -1.97 -7.49
N ARG A 12 12.19 -1.85 -6.50
CA ARG A 12 11.92 -1.06 -5.28
C ARG A 12 11.89 0.45 -5.60
N GLU A 13 12.82 0.93 -6.42
CA GLU A 13 12.87 2.31 -6.88
C GLU A 13 11.64 2.66 -7.71
N ALA A 14 11.25 1.79 -8.65
CA ALA A 14 10.06 1.97 -9.47
C ALA A 14 8.79 2.04 -8.62
N GLY A 15 8.64 1.16 -7.63
CA GLY A 15 7.52 1.19 -6.68
C GLY A 15 7.46 2.49 -5.87
N ARG A 16 8.61 2.96 -5.36
CA ARG A 16 8.69 4.24 -4.63
C ARG A 16 8.32 5.42 -5.52
N LEU A 17 8.86 5.50 -6.74
CA LEU A 17 8.59 6.58 -7.68
C LEU A 17 7.11 6.61 -8.11
N GLY A 18 6.52 5.44 -8.32
CA GLY A 18 5.07 5.32 -8.59
C GLY A 18 4.23 5.86 -7.44
N GLY A 19 4.55 5.46 -6.20
CA GLY A 19 3.86 5.97 -5.01
C GLY A 19 3.97 7.48 -4.83
N LEU A 20 5.16 8.04 -5.03
CA LEU A 20 5.39 9.50 -4.96
C LEU A 20 4.62 10.26 -6.05
N THR A 21 4.54 9.69 -7.25
CA THR A 21 3.77 10.29 -8.36
C THR A 21 2.28 10.32 -8.04
N VAL A 22 1.73 9.24 -7.49
CA VAL A 22 0.33 9.20 -7.01
C VAL A 22 0.11 10.20 -5.88
N PHE A 23 1.04 10.30 -4.93
CA PHE A 23 0.92 11.26 -3.84
C PHE A 23 0.93 12.71 -4.32
N ARG A 24 1.84 13.06 -5.24
CA ARG A 24 1.92 14.42 -5.78
C ARG A 24 0.68 14.80 -6.59
N THR A 25 0.07 13.85 -7.30
CA THR A 25 -1.10 14.10 -8.15
C THR A 25 -2.42 14.12 -7.39
N ARG A 26 -2.58 13.25 -6.37
CA ARG A 26 -3.85 13.07 -5.66
C ARG A 26 -3.89 13.71 -4.27
N GLY A 27 -2.73 13.95 -3.67
CA GLY A 27 -2.59 14.54 -2.34
C GLY A 27 -3.07 13.63 -1.19
N LYS A 28 -3.06 14.18 0.03
CA LYS A 28 -3.38 13.46 1.28
C LYS A 28 -4.86 13.04 1.39
N ALA A 29 -5.77 13.85 0.83
CA ALA A 29 -7.21 13.58 0.90
C ALA A 29 -7.56 12.23 0.26
N PHE A 30 -6.95 11.92 -0.88
CA PHE A 30 -7.10 10.64 -1.56
C PHE A 30 -6.74 9.45 -0.67
N PHE A 31 -5.60 9.49 0.02
CA PHE A 31 -5.20 8.41 0.93
C PHE A 31 -6.15 8.24 2.12
N THR A 32 -6.72 9.36 2.59
CA THR A 32 -7.74 9.33 3.65
C THR A 32 -9.01 8.65 3.17
N GLU A 33 -9.45 8.96 1.95
CA GLU A 33 -10.64 8.38 1.34
C GLU A 33 -10.47 6.88 1.06
N ILE A 34 -9.40 6.47 0.39
CA ILE A 34 -9.14 5.04 0.13
C ILE A 34 -8.97 4.25 1.43
N GLY A 35 -8.42 4.88 2.47
CA GLY A 35 -8.34 4.28 3.81
C GLY A 35 -9.73 3.99 4.39
N LYS A 36 -10.66 4.96 4.31
CA LYS A 36 -12.05 4.78 4.75
C LYS A 36 -12.76 3.70 3.93
N LEU A 37 -12.62 3.71 2.61
CA LEU A 37 -13.19 2.71 1.72
C LEU A 37 -12.67 1.30 2.03
N GLY A 38 -11.36 1.16 2.28
CA GLY A 38 -10.75 -0.10 2.68
C GLY A 38 -11.30 -0.63 4.00
N GLN A 39 -11.51 0.24 5.00
CA GLN A 39 -12.14 -0.14 6.26
C GLN A 39 -13.62 -0.53 6.08
N ALA A 40 -14.37 0.20 5.27
CA ALA A 40 -15.77 -0.14 4.97
C ALA A 40 -15.90 -1.52 4.30
N ALA A 41 -15.09 -1.78 3.28
CA ALA A 41 -15.02 -3.08 2.62
C ALA A 41 -14.58 -4.20 3.57
N MET A 42 -13.64 -3.91 4.48
CA MET A 42 -13.21 -4.86 5.51
C MET A 42 -14.37 -5.21 6.46
N ARG A 43 -15.12 -4.22 6.94
CA ARG A 43 -16.27 -4.42 7.83
C ARG A 43 -17.40 -5.17 7.14
N GLN A 44 -17.61 -4.95 5.84
CA GLN A 44 -18.60 -5.72 5.08
C GLN A 44 -18.23 -7.20 5.00
N LYS A 45 -16.95 -7.51 4.77
CA LYS A 45 -16.47 -8.91 4.67
C LYS A 45 -16.28 -9.58 6.03
N HIS A 46 -15.97 -8.80 7.06
CA HIS A 46 -15.64 -9.29 8.40
C HIS A 46 -16.28 -8.41 9.49
N PRO A 47 -17.61 -8.46 9.65
CA PRO A 47 -18.37 -7.53 10.51
C PRO A 47 -17.90 -7.50 11.96
N ASN A 48 -17.46 -8.64 12.50
CA ASN A 48 -17.09 -8.77 13.91
C ASN A 48 -15.56 -8.75 14.16
N MET A 49 -14.74 -8.50 13.13
CA MET A 49 -13.27 -8.61 13.26
C MET A 49 -12.57 -7.30 13.61
N ALA A 50 -13.21 -6.14 13.44
CA ALA A 50 -12.57 -4.85 13.70
C ALA A 50 -12.03 -4.74 15.14
N SER A 51 -12.82 -5.14 16.14
CA SER A 51 -12.41 -5.14 17.55
C SER A 51 -11.33 -6.19 17.85
N VAL A 52 -11.45 -7.38 17.26
CA VAL A 52 -10.50 -8.49 17.42
C VAL A 52 -9.12 -8.10 16.90
N TRP A 53 -9.07 -7.55 15.69
CA TRP A 53 -7.82 -7.10 15.07
C TRP A 53 -7.28 -5.83 15.72
N GLY A 54 -8.13 -4.90 16.15
CA GLY A 54 -7.69 -3.75 16.94
C GLY A 54 -6.92 -4.16 18.19
N ARG A 55 -7.42 -5.14 18.96
CA ARG A 55 -6.71 -5.70 20.12
C ARG A 55 -5.39 -6.39 19.77
N ARG A 56 -5.24 -6.88 18.53
CA ARG A 56 -4.02 -7.52 18.03
C ARG A 56 -3.05 -6.55 17.36
N GLY A 57 -3.29 -5.24 17.45
CA GLY A 57 -2.47 -4.22 16.80
C GLY A 57 -2.70 -4.07 15.29
N GLY A 58 -3.80 -4.63 14.77
CA GLY A 58 -4.20 -4.53 13.38
C GLY A 58 -4.62 -5.86 12.76
N ARG A 59 -4.99 -5.80 11.49
CA ARG A 59 -5.31 -6.99 10.70
C ARG A 59 -4.02 -7.79 10.46
N PRO A 60 -4.07 -9.14 10.45
CA PRO A 60 -2.93 -9.97 10.07
C PRO A 60 -2.33 -9.51 8.75
N LYS A 61 -0.99 -9.42 8.73
CA LYS A 61 -0.26 -9.10 7.49
C LYS A 61 -0.54 -10.19 6.47
N LYS A 62 -0.68 -9.80 5.21
CA LYS A 62 -0.58 -10.78 4.11
C LYS A 62 0.84 -11.31 4.10
N ASN A 63 1.00 -12.57 3.72
CA ASN A 63 2.31 -13.16 3.41
C ASN A 63 3.07 -12.22 2.49
N SER A 64 4.35 -12.01 2.80
CA SER A 64 5.23 -11.25 1.91
C SER A 64 5.52 -12.08 0.66
N LEU A 65 6.05 -11.43 -0.39
CA LEU A 65 6.51 -12.16 -1.58
C LEU A 65 7.57 -13.22 -1.23
N ASP A 66 8.37 -12.95 -0.19
CA ASP A 66 9.39 -13.88 0.32
C ASP A 66 8.75 -15.09 1.05
N ASP A 67 7.51 -14.96 1.52
CA ASP A 67 6.74 -16.03 2.19
C ASP A 67 5.90 -16.89 1.22
N MET A 68 5.77 -16.49 -0.05
CA MET A 68 4.92 -17.18 -1.04
C MET A 68 5.67 -18.18 -1.94
N GLY A 69 7.00 -18.26 -1.81
CA GLY A 69 7.88 -19.14 -2.59
C GLY A 69 8.60 -20.21 -1.79
N LYS A 70 8.14 -20.52 -0.57
CA LYS A 70 8.64 -21.62 0.26
C LYS A 70 7.69 -22.82 0.22
#